data_AF-A0A1B6IY43-F1
#
_entry.id   AF-A0A1B6IY43-F1
#
_cell.length_a   1.000
_cell.length_b   1.000
_cell.length_c   1.000
_cell.angle_alpha   90.00
_cell.angle_beta   90.00
_cell.angle_gamma   90.00
#
_symmetry.space_group_name_H-M   'P 1'
#
loop_
_entity.id
_entity.type
_entity.pdbx_description
1 polymer ?
#
loop_
_entity_poly.entity_id
_entity_poly.type
_entity_poly.pdbx_seq_one_letter_code
_entity_poly.pdbx_strand_id
1 'polypeptide(L)'
;MDVYKQLAQTLKGGVASGLNHVTQQFEPHLFRVKGRRNPTVKQMPTIAWQYMNRGDVFIIDTKDVVFVWIGRTANNMEKVQATKIALQLKDEHGAVSIVFVDDGREDSLLESERLLLGVYLDLSPGARQALKPAAEDDTVAEKQERAALKLYKCSDESGTYKVVEVKTGPLLQTDLNTNDSFIVDNGANGIWVWIGRLASAKERVEAMRNAHGFIVKKQYPSHTHISRVVEGGEPTEFKALFLAWKEKDVIATKNNINKSAGNQKKLPAILDASTLHERPRLAAETQLVDDGSGTVTVWRVHQSELVLVPSPCHGTFYGGDCYLVKYSYWAGGRERHILYYWLGLHSSVTEQTALALHTVAQDDALGGAAVQVRVVQSQEPPHFLTIFHGKMIVMSGDYRDWFPDKLLIQVRGNQSHNTRATQVVLKASSLNSNDVFVLRNVSTCYVWCGKGSTGDEREMAKKIASSLTKSEY
;
A
#
# COMPACT_ATOMS: atom_id res chain seq x y z
N MET A 1 35.67 34.60 -3.63
CA MET A 1 34.40 33.93 -3.97
C MET A 1 34.05 32.96 -2.84
N ASP A 2 33.79 33.54 -1.67
CA ASP A 2 32.82 33.02 -0.69
C ASP A 2 31.42 33.17 -1.33
N VAL A 3 30.35 32.43 -1.01
CA VAL A 3 29.75 32.07 0.29
C VAL A 3 28.78 30.90 -0.04
N TYR A 4 28.72 29.74 0.62
CA TYR A 4 28.12 29.51 1.94
C TYR A 4 28.45 28.08 2.43
N LYS A 5 29.42 27.99 3.33
CA LYS A 5 29.36 27.08 4.48
C LYS A 5 28.57 27.81 5.56
N GLN A 6 27.34 27.41 5.86
CA GLN A 6 26.75 27.74 7.16
C GLN A 6 25.80 26.64 7.62
N LEU A 7 26.27 25.96 8.67
CA LEU A 7 25.48 25.24 9.66
C LEU A 7 24.27 26.08 10.08
N ALA A 8 23.18 25.41 10.47
CA ALA A 8 22.05 26.03 11.15
C ALA A 8 22.56 26.97 12.26
N GLN A 9 22.48 28.27 12.03
CA GLN A 9 22.88 29.29 13.00
C GLN A 9 21.66 29.58 13.85
N THR A 10 21.72 29.21 15.13
CA THR A 10 20.80 29.76 16.13
C THR A 10 21.17 31.23 16.29
N LEU A 11 20.44 32.12 15.63
CA LEU A 11 20.59 33.56 15.82
C LEU A 11 20.26 33.89 17.28
N LYS A 12 21.17 34.59 17.99
CA LYS A 12 20.86 35.17 19.31
C LYS A 12 19.92 36.36 19.09
N GLY A 13 18.62 36.12 19.20
CA GLY A 13 17.56 37.13 19.06
C GLY A 13 16.20 36.46 18.93
N GLY A 14 15.14 37.13 19.38
CA GLY A 14 13.76 36.64 19.34
C GLY A 14 12.76 37.78 19.16
N VAL A 15 11.47 37.53 19.40
CA VAL A 15 10.37 38.49 19.16
C VAL A 15 10.58 39.85 19.84
N ALA A 16 11.28 39.90 20.99
CA ALA A 16 11.66 41.15 21.66
C ALA A 16 12.68 42.02 20.88
N SER A 17 13.32 41.48 19.83
CA SER A 17 14.31 42.15 18.97
C SER A 17 13.81 42.46 17.55
N GLY A 18 12.53 42.26 17.27
CA GLY A 18 11.87 42.78 16.05
C GLY A 18 12.09 42.01 14.75
N LEU A 19 12.64 40.79 14.77
CA LEU A 19 12.79 39.96 13.57
C LEU A 19 11.51 39.16 13.27
N ASN A 20 10.75 39.60 12.26
CA ASN A 20 9.63 38.84 11.69
C ASN A 20 10.00 38.34 10.29
N HIS A 21 10.51 37.10 10.21
CA HIS A 21 10.54 36.33 8.96
C HIS A 21 10.40 34.84 9.29
N VAL A 22 9.21 34.29 9.06
CA VAL A 22 8.98 32.84 9.09
C VAL A 22 8.97 32.35 7.65
N THR A 23 10.14 32.07 7.10
CA THR A 23 10.24 31.13 5.97
C THR A 23 10.12 29.73 6.56
N GLN A 24 9.00 29.03 6.32
CA GLN A 24 8.88 27.60 6.62
C GLN A 24 9.94 26.85 5.79
N GLN A 25 11.07 26.52 6.40
CA GLN A 25 12.06 25.64 5.82
C GLN A 25 11.56 24.20 5.99
N PHE A 26 11.51 23.45 4.90
CA PHE A 26 11.15 22.04 4.92
C PHE A 26 12.25 21.25 5.65
N GLU A 27 11.88 20.47 6.65
CA GLU A 27 12.81 19.62 7.41
C GLU A 27 12.72 18.17 6.90
N PRO A 28 13.84 17.58 6.43
CA PRO A 28 13.86 16.18 5.99
C PRO A 28 13.76 15.19 7.14
N HIS A 29 13.02 14.10 6.95
CA HIS A 29 12.77 13.10 7.99
C HIS A 29 13.08 11.68 7.52
N LEU A 30 13.58 10.85 8.45
CA LEU A 30 13.72 9.41 8.25
C LEU A 30 12.62 8.69 9.03
N PHE A 31 11.85 7.84 8.37
CA PHE A 31 10.87 6.97 8.99
C PHE A 31 11.28 5.51 8.81
N ARG A 32 11.06 4.69 9.84
CA ARG A 32 11.18 3.23 9.79
C ARG A 32 9.79 2.62 9.76
N VAL A 33 9.59 1.65 8.88
CA VAL A 33 8.39 0.84 8.76
C VAL A 33 8.74 -0.59 9.13
N LYS A 34 8.16 -1.09 10.23
CA LYS A 34 8.46 -2.42 10.77
C LYS A 34 7.21 -3.16 11.20
N GLY A 35 7.13 -4.46 10.95
CA GLY A 35 6.08 -5.34 11.49
C GLY A 35 5.47 -6.25 10.45
N ARG A 36 4.69 -7.23 10.90
CA ARG A 36 4.26 -8.35 10.04
C ARG A 36 2.78 -8.29 9.66
N ARG A 37 1.90 -7.93 10.60
CA ARG A 37 0.45 -7.87 10.33
C ARG A 37 -0.03 -6.45 10.14
N ASN A 38 0.36 -5.57 11.07
CA ASN A 38 0.07 -4.14 11.01
C ASN A 38 1.40 -3.41 11.22
N PRO A 39 2.17 -3.12 10.16
CA PRO A 39 3.46 -2.47 10.32
C PRO A 39 3.32 -1.11 11.00
N THR A 40 4.16 -0.87 12.01
CA THR A 40 4.30 0.40 12.72
C THR A 40 5.23 1.32 11.95
N VAL A 41 5.00 2.63 12.09
CA VAL A 41 5.78 3.67 11.43
C VAL A 41 6.37 4.53 12.52
N LYS A 42 7.68 4.75 12.46
CA LYS A 42 8.40 5.48 13.49
C LYS A 42 9.41 6.44 12.89
N GLN A 43 9.30 7.71 13.23
CA GLN A 43 10.31 8.70 12.90
C GLN A 43 11.61 8.42 13.67
N MET A 44 12.73 8.40 12.95
CA MET A 44 14.07 8.23 13.50
C MET A 44 14.66 9.59 13.89
N PRO A 45 15.60 9.65 14.86
CA PRO A 45 16.13 10.92 15.35
C PRO A 45 16.78 11.78 14.26
N THR A 46 17.51 11.16 13.33
CA THR A 46 18.13 11.81 12.17
C THR A 46 18.21 10.85 10.99
N ILE A 47 18.42 11.38 9.79
CA ILE A 47 18.74 10.56 8.61
C ILE A 47 20.19 10.06 8.74
N ALA A 48 20.37 8.80 9.13
CA ALA A 48 21.70 8.17 9.23
C ALA A 48 21.63 6.64 9.21
N TRP A 49 22.64 5.99 8.62
CA TRP A 49 22.75 4.53 8.53
C TRP A 49 22.67 3.82 9.88
N GLN A 50 23.11 4.45 10.97
CA GLN A 50 23.06 3.87 12.33
C GLN A 50 21.65 3.58 12.85
N TYR A 51 20.64 4.25 12.27
CA TYR A 51 19.21 4.04 12.56
C TYR A 51 18.54 3.09 11.57
N MET A 52 19.25 2.67 10.53
CA MET A 52 18.76 1.76 9.49
C MET A 52 19.22 0.33 9.74
N ASN A 53 18.50 -0.64 9.20
CA ASN A 53 18.88 -2.05 9.23
C ASN A 53 18.43 -2.76 7.95
N ARG A 54 18.97 -3.95 7.71
CA ARG A 54 18.70 -4.71 6.47
C ARG A 54 17.34 -5.43 6.44
N GLY A 55 16.60 -5.42 7.54
CA GLY A 55 15.36 -6.18 7.72
C GLY A 55 14.07 -5.36 7.67
N ASP A 56 14.14 -4.03 7.66
CA ASP A 56 12.96 -3.16 7.65
C ASP A 56 12.94 -2.27 6.39
N VAL A 57 11.84 -1.56 6.16
CA VAL A 57 11.74 -0.52 5.11
C VAL A 57 11.87 0.85 5.73
N PHE A 58 12.55 1.77 5.06
CA PHE A 58 12.78 3.12 5.53
C PHE A 58 12.31 4.14 4.50
N ILE A 59 11.73 5.24 4.95
CA ILE A 59 11.27 6.35 4.10
C ILE A 59 12.10 7.57 4.45
N ILE A 60 12.77 8.16 3.46
CA ILE A 60 13.48 9.43 3.60
C ILE A 60 12.62 10.47 2.89
N ASP A 61 11.88 11.23 3.71
CA ASP A 61 11.01 12.31 3.25
C ASP A 61 11.84 13.57 3.06
N THR A 62 11.99 13.99 1.80
CA THR A 62 12.70 15.21 1.43
C THR A 62 11.74 16.14 0.70
N LYS A 63 12.15 17.40 0.50
CA LYS A 63 11.28 18.43 -0.06
C LYS A 63 10.73 18.05 -1.45
N ASP A 64 11.60 17.52 -2.30
CA ASP A 64 11.30 17.32 -3.72
C ASP A 64 11.12 15.84 -4.09
N VAL A 65 11.67 14.92 -3.30
CA VAL A 65 11.65 13.47 -3.57
C VAL A 65 11.46 12.68 -2.28
N VAL A 66 10.60 11.68 -2.30
CA VAL A 66 10.48 10.72 -1.19
C VAL A 66 11.24 9.45 -1.55
N PHE A 67 12.28 9.10 -0.81
CA PHE A 67 13.00 7.84 -1.04
C PHE A 67 12.42 6.73 -0.17
N VAL A 68 12.15 5.58 -0.76
CA VAL A 68 11.77 4.35 -0.05
C VAL A 68 12.94 3.38 -0.13
N TRP A 69 13.74 3.33 0.92
CA TRP A 69 14.87 2.41 1.03
C TRP A 69 14.39 1.06 1.57
N ILE A 70 14.64 -0.01 0.82
CA ILE A 70 14.14 -1.36 1.10
C ILE A 70 15.29 -2.23 1.61
N GLY A 71 15.20 -2.65 2.87
CA GLY A 71 16.13 -3.62 3.44
C GLY A 71 16.09 -4.94 2.68
N ARG A 72 17.26 -5.57 2.52
CA ARG A 72 17.42 -6.85 1.79
C ARG A 72 16.49 -7.96 2.25
N THR A 73 16.16 -8.01 3.55
CA THR A 73 15.28 -9.02 4.14
C THR A 73 13.94 -8.44 4.60
N ALA A 74 13.59 -7.22 4.16
CA ALA A 74 12.34 -6.57 4.52
C ALA A 74 11.12 -7.32 3.98
N ASN A 75 10.06 -7.38 4.78
CA ASN A 75 8.89 -8.17 4.47
C ASN A 75 7.89 -7.39 3.58
N ASN A 76 6.98 -8.10 2.92
CA ASN A 76 6.07 -7.47 1.96
C ASN A 76 5.07 -6.50 2.60
N MET A 77 4.69 -6.70 3.87
CA MET A 77 3.73 -5.79 4.53
C MET A 77 4.38 -4.46 4.84
N GLU A 78 5.64 -4.46 5.26
CA GLU A 78 6.44 -3.24 5.40
C GLU A 78 6.55 -2.48 4.09
N LYS A 79 6.80 -3.17 2.97
CA LYS A 79 6.89 -2.55 1.63
C LYS A 79 5.58 -1.89 1.21
N VAL A 80 4.46 -2.59 1.39
CA VAL A 80 3.12 -2.07 1.05
C VAL A 80 2.80 -0.85 1.92
N GLN A 81 3.03 -0.94 3.23
CA GLN A 81 2.76 0.15 4.15
C GLN A 81 3.67 1.36 3.87
N ALA A 82 4.95 1.13 3.61
CA ALA A 82 5.89 2.20 3.26
C ALA A 82 5.50 2.91 1.97
N THR A 83 5.05 2.16 0.95
CA THR A 83 4.57 2.73 -0.32
C THR A 83 3.35 3.62 -0.11
N LYS A 84 2.39 3.18 0.73
CA LYS A 84 1.20 3.98 1.07
C LYS A 84 1.58 5.30 1.74
N ILE A 85 2.52 5.27 2.67
CA ILE A 85 2.99 6.45 3.40
C ILE A 85 3.78 7.37 2.49
N ALA A 86 4.67 6.81 1.65
CA ALA A 86 5.42 7.61 0.69
C ALA A 86 4.51 8.37 -0.28
N LEU A 87 3.39 7.75 -0.70
CA LEU A 87 2.38 8.43 -1.51
C LEU A 87 1.69 9.58 -0.75
N GLN A 88 1.36 9.38 0.52
CA GLN A 88 0.75 10.41 1.36
C GLN A 88 1.70 11.57 1.60
N LEU A 89 2.96 11.30 1.99
CA LEU A 89 3.99 12.32 2.19
C LEU A 89 4.25 13.10 0.91
N LYS A 90 4.30 12.41 -0.23
CA LYS A 90 4.43 13.05 -1.54
C LYS A 90 3.27 14.02 -1.81
N ASP A 91 2.03 13.59 -1.58
CA ASP A 91 0.84 14.42 -1.81
C ASP A 91 0.73 15.58 -0.81
N GLU A 92 1.10 15.37 0.45
CA GLU A 92 1.07 16.38 1.52
C GLU A 92 2.14 17.46 1.32
N HIS A 93 3.35 17.08 0.92
CA HIS A 93 4.48 17.99 0.75
C HIS A 93 4.66 18.49 -0.68
N GLY A 94 3.89 17.95 -1.63
CA GLY A 94 4.00 18.30 -3.04
C GLY A 94 5.29 17.81 -3.70
N ALA A 95 5.88 16.71 -3.19
CA ALA A 95 7.10 16.14 -3.76
C ALA A 95 6.86 15.65 -5.19
N VAL A 96 7.89 15.76 -6.03
CA VAL A 96 7.81 15.49 -7.47
C VAL A 96 7.70 13.98 -7.74
N SER A 97 8.45 13.17 -7.02
CA SER A 97 8.53 11.72 -7.25
C SER A 97 8.80 10.92 -5.97
N ILE A 98 8.55 9.61 -6.08
CA ILE A 98 8.97 8.61 -5.11
C ILE A 98 10.04 7.75 -5.77
N VAL A 99 11.15 7.51 -5.09
CA VAL A 99 12.27 6.72 -5.59
C VAL A 99 12.49 5.51 -4.69
N PHE A 100 12.41 4.31 -5.25
CA PHE A 100 12.67 3.07 -4.51
C PHE A 100 14.15 2.72 -4.59
N VAL A 101 14.74 2.35 -3.46
CA VAL A 101 16.18 2.07 -3.32
C VAL A 101 16.37 0.74 -2.61
N ASP A 102 16.81 -0.30 -3.32
CA ASP A 102 17.10 -1.59 -2.67
C ASP A 102 18.47 -1.57 -1.97
N ASP A 103 18.57 -2.23 -0.80
CA ASP A 103 19.83 -2.42 -0.06
C ASP A 103 20.92 -3.09 -0.92
N GLY A 104 21.90 -2.29 -1.35
CA GLY A 104 23.00 -2.75 -2.20
C GLY A 104 22.88 -2.30 -3.64
N ARG A 105 21.85 -1.53 -3.97
CA ARG A 105 21.54 -1.01 -5.31
C ARG A 105 21.49 0.52 -5.37
N GLU A 106 21.99 1.21 -4.34
CA GLU A 106 22.07 2.68 -4.30
C GLU A 106 22.85 3.25 -5.50
N ASP A 107 23.89 2.54 -5.96
CA ASP A 107 24.69 2.92 -7.12
C ASP A 107 23.97 2.71 -8.47
N SER A 108 22.86 1.98 -8.48
CA SER A 108 22.06 1.75 -9.69
C SER A 108 20.98 2.81 -9.95
N LEU A 109 20.82 3.76 -9.02
CA LEU A 109 19.94 4.92 -9.17
C LEU A 109 20.40 5.82 -10.32
N LEU A 110 19.47 6.61 -10.86
CA LEU A 110 19.85 7.68 -11.80
C LEU A 110 20.82 8.64 -11.11
N GLU A 111 21.77 9.19 -11.86
CA GLU A 111 22.81 10.06 -11.28
C GLU A 111 22.22 11.21 -10.45
N SER A 112 21.13 11.82 -10.93
CA SER A 112 20.40 12.87 -10.21
C SER A 112 19.78 12.39 -8.88
N GLU A 113 19.22 11.18 -8.85
CA GLU A 113 18.60 10.59 -7.66
C GLU A 113 19.66 10.18 -6.65
N ARG A 114 20.77 9.59 -7.13
CA ARG A 114 21.91 9.19 -6.31
C ARG A 114 22.59 10.40 -5.67
N LEU A 115 22.78 11.48 -6.42
CA LEU A 115 23.34 12.72 -5.90
C LEU A 115 22.42 13.32 -4.82
N LEU A 116 21.11 13.37 -5.08
CA LEU A 116 20.14 13.89 -4.11
C LEU A 116 20.08 13.03 -2.84
N LEU A 117 20.02 11.70 -2.97
CA LEU A 117 20.11 10.80 -1.82
C LEU A 117 21.42 11.01 -1.05
N GLY A 118 22.53 11.20 -1.77
CA GLY A 118 23.86 11.48 -1.22
C GLY A 118 23.96 12.79 -0.41
N VAL A 119 23.05 13.74 -0.61
CA VAL A 119 22.96 14.96 0.22
C VAL A 119 22.45 14.62 1.62
N TYR A 120 21.56 13.65 1.74
CA TYR A 120 20.88 13.30 2.98
C TYR A 120 21.49 12.07 3.67
N LEU A 121 22.09 11.17 2.91
CA LEU A 121 22.62 9.90 3.40
C LEU A 121 24.00 9.66 2.78
N ASP A 122 25.03 9.48 3.61
CA ASP A 122 26.41 9.27 3.13
C ASP A 122 26.52 7.93 2.37
N LEU A 123 26.60 7.99 1.04
CA LEU A 123 26.67 6.82 0.18
C LEU A 123 28.10 6.25 0.03
N SER A 124 29.08 6.73 0.79
CA SER A 124 30.44 6.21 0.71
C SER A 124 30.51 4.73 1.14
N PRO A 125 31.42 3.92 0.56
CA PRO A 125 31.53 2.49 0.88
C PRO A 125 31.75 2.18 2.37
N GLY A 126 32.36 3.12 3.11
CA GLY A 126 32.60 2.98 4.55
C GLY A 126 31.39 3.28 5.42
N ALA A 127 30.54 4.24 5.05
CA ALA A 127 29.39 4.66 5.84
C ALA A 127 28.34 3.54 6.01
N ARG A 128 28.23 2.66 5.01
CA ARG A 128 27.33 1.50 5.02
C ARG A 128 27.72 0.42 6.04
N GLN A 129 28.93 0.45 6.61
CA GLN A 129 29.32 -0.50 7.65
C GLN A 129 28.50 -0.30 8.95
N ALA A 130 27.86 0.86 9.12
CA ALA A 130 26.97 1.15 10.24
C ALA A 130 25.58 0.49 10.12
N LEU A 131 25.23 -0.08 8.96
CA LEU A 131 23.95 -0.79 8.76
C LEU A 131 23.90 -2.05 9.62
N LYS A 132 22.89 -2.11 10.49
CA LYS A 132 22.66 -3.26 11.35
C LYS A 132 22.04 -4.42 10.55
N PRO A 133 22.32 -5.69 10.93
CA PRO A 133 21.56 -6.83 10.39
C PRO A 133 20.08 -6.72 10.77
N ALA A 134 19.24 -7.53 10.14
CA ALA A 134 17.84 -7.65 10.53
C ALA A 134 17.76 -7.97 12.03
N ALA A 135 17.01 -7.15 12.77
CA ALA A 135 16.84 -7.29 14.20
C ALA A 135 15.45 -7.85 14.52
N GLU A 136 15.42 -8.79 15.47
CA GLU A 136 14.24 -9.36 16.14
C GLU A 136 13.18 -10.00 15.21
N ASP A 137 12.34 -10.89 15.77
CA ASP A 137 11.15 -11.36 15.05
C ASP A 137 10.16 -10.21 14.95
N ASP A 138 9.78 -9.83 13.73
CA ASP A 138 8.83 -8.74 13.44
C ASP A 138 7.53 -8.86 14.24
N THR A 139 7.09 -10.08 14.53
CA THR A 139 5.89 -10.36 15.32
C THR A 139 6.09 -10.03 16.79
N VAL A 140 7.30 -10.29 17.32
CA VAL A 140 7.66 -10.01 18.72
C VAL A 140 7.89 -8.51 18.89
N ALA A 141 8.63 -7.89 17.98
CA ALA A 141 8.86 -6.45 17.97
C ALA A 141 7.54 -5.66 17.86
N GLU A 142 6.65 -6.05 16.93
CA GLU A 142 5.32 -5.43 16.77
C GLU A 142 4.50 -5.53 18.07
N LYS A 143 4.51 -6.69 18.74
CA LYS A 143 3.78 -6.88 20.01
C LYS A 143 4.38 -6.06 21.14
N GLN A 144 5.70 -6.00 21.26
CA GLN A 144 6.39 -5.25 22.32
C GLN A 144 6.18 -3.74 22.16
N GLU A 145 6.35 -3.21 20.96
CA GLU A 145 6.12 -1.78 20.68
C GLU A 145 4.67 -1.40 20.98
N ARG A 146 3.70 -2.22 20.58
CA ARG A 146 2.28 -1.97 20.86
C ARG A 146 1.92 -2.10 22.34
N ALA A 147 2.52 -3.05 23.05
CA ALA A 147 2.29 -3.24 24.48
C ALA A 147 2.88 -2.09 25.33
N ALA A 148 3.92 -1.42 24.82
CA ALA A 148 4.55 -0.29 25.50
C ALA A 148 3.74 1.01 25.42
N LEU A 149 2.79 1.11 24.48
CA LEU A 149 1.94 2.30 24.32
C LEU A 149 1.03 2.49 25.53
N LYS A 150 0.86 3.75 25.95
CA LYS A 150 -0.08 4.10 27.01
C LYS A 150 -1.03 5.20 26.55
N LEU A 151 -2.26 5.12 27.02
CA LEU A 151 -3.30 6.11 26.73
C LEU A 151 -3.69 6.79 28.03
N TYR A 152 -3.71 8.12 28.00
CA TYR A 152 -4.13 8.95 29.11
C TYR A 152 -5.35 9.78 28.69
N LYS A 153 -6.44 9.74 29.48
CA LYS A 153 -7.56 10.67 29.32
C LYS A 153 -7.21 11.97 30.04
N CYS A 154 -7.45 13.06 29.35
CA CYS A 154 -7.27 14.40 29.86
C CYS A 154 -8.64 15.05 29.99
N SER A 155 -9.10 15.27 31.23
CA SER A 155 -10.46 15.73 31.52
C SER A 155 -10.50 16.80 32.59
N ASP A 156 -11.45 17.73 32.44
CA ASP A 156 -11.78 18.78 33.41
C ASP A 156 -13.09 18.55 34.18
N GLU A 157 -13.73 17.38 34.04
CA GLU A 157 -15.05 17.04 34.62
C GLU A 157 -15.12 17.24 36.15
N SER A 158 -13.98 17.22 36.86
CA SER A 158 -13.90 17.45 38.31
C SER A 158 -13.61 18.90 38.72
N GLY A 159 -13.73 19.88 37.81
CA GLY A 159 -13.39 21.29 38.01
C GLY A 159 -11.88 21.58 38.02
N THR A 160 -11.05 20.54 38.22
CA THR A 160 -9.59 20.54 38.07
C THR A 160 -9.20 19.63 36.92
N TYR A 161 -8.32 20.12 36.03
CA TYR A 161 -7.85 19.36 34.87
C TYR A 161 -6.91 18.24 35.33
N LYS A 162 -7.21 17.00 34.96
CA LYS A 162 -6.43 15.82 35.35
C LYS A 162 -6.06 14.98 34.13
N VAL A 163 -4.83 14.48 34.15
CA VAL A 163 -4.31 13.51 33.17
C VAL A 163 -4.22 12.16 33.88
N VAL A 164 -5.08 11.22 33.48
CA VAL A 164 -5.21 9.90 34.12
C VAL A 164 -4.92 8.81 33.10
N GLU A 165 -4.08 7.84 33.47
CA GLU A 165 -3.83 6.67 32.64
C GLU A 165 -5.11 5.84 32.55
N VAL A 166 -5.60 5.61 31.33
CA VAL A 166 -6.83 4.85 31.09
C VAL A 166 -6.56 3.47 30.49
N LYS A 167 -5.42 3.29 29.80
CA LYS A 167 -5.09 2.02 29.15
C LYS A 167 -3.60 1.89 28.89
N THR A 168 -3.08 0.67 29.03
CA THR A 168 -1.81 0.23 28.43
C THR A 168 -2.12 -0.66 27.23
N GLY A 169 -1.30 -0.59 26.18
CA GLY A 169 -1.59 -1.15 24.88
C GLY A 169 -1.83 -2.67 24.86
N PRO A 170 -2.38 -3.20 23.75
CA PRO A 170 -2.62 -2.52 22.47
C PRO A 170 -3.82 -1.55 22.48
N LEU A 171 -3.70 -0.46 21.73
CA LEU A 171 -4.73 0.57 21.61
C LEU A 171 -5.72 0.25 20.48
N LEU A 172 -6.99 0.59 20.70
CA LEU A 172 -8.11 0.46 19.76
C LEU A 172 -8.67 1.84 19.44
N GLN A 173 -9.15 2.04 18.21
CA GLN A 173 -9.76 3.33 17.81
C GLN A 173 -10.93 3.72 18.72
N THR A 174 -11.66 2.73 19.26
CA THR A 174 -12.78 2.94 20.21
C THR A 174 -12.33 3.43 21.58
N ASP A 175 -11.03 3.42 21.89
CA ASP A 175 -10.51 3.97 23.14
C ASP A 175 -10.49 5.52 23.12
N LEU A 176 -10.64 6.14 21.93
CA LEU A 176 -10.70 7.59 21.76
C LEU A 176 -12.16 8.07 21.77
N ASN A 177 -12.57 8.70 22.87
CA ASN A 177 -13.91 9.27 23.02
C ASN A 177 -13.98 10.70 22.43
N THR A 178 -14.94 10.95 21.54
CA THR A 178 -15.13 12.27 20.89
C THR A 178 -15.34 13.44 21.87
N ASN A 179 -15.81 13.17 23.09
CA ASN A 179 -16.08 14.20 24.10
C ASN A 179 -14.84 14.62 24.89
N ASP A 180 -13.72 13.94 24.71
CA ASP A 180 -12.54 14.09 25.57
C ASP A 180 -11.27 14.37 24.76
N SER A 181 -10.21 14.77 25.47
CA SER A 181 -8.84 14.82 24.94
C SER A 181 -7.99 13.68 25.50
N PHE A 182 -7.06 13.16 24.70
CA PHE A 182 -6.22 12.03 25.06
C PHE A 182 -4.75 12.30 24.75
N ILE A 183 -3.86 11.75 25.57
CA ILE A 183 -2.43 11.66 25.28
C ILE A 183 -2.11 10.19 24.98
N VAL A 184 -1.58 9.93 23.80
CA VAL A 184 -0.96 8.64 23.44
C VAL A 184 0.54 8.77 23.71
N ASP A 185 0.99 8.08 24.74
CA ASP A 185 2.38 8.05 25.19
C ASP A 185 3.12 6.88 24.52
N ASN A 186 4.05 7.23 23.63
CA ASN A 186 4.98 6.30 22.98
C ASN A 186 6.41 6.46 23.54
N GLY A 187 6.52 6.90 24.80
CA GLY A 187 7.76 7.08 25.52
C GLY A 187 8.70 8.09 24.86
N ALA A 188 9.99 7.73 24.81
CA ALA A 188 11.03 8.57 24.20
C ALA A 188 10.84 8.82 22.70
N ASN A 189 9.95 8.08 22.03
CA ASN A 189 9.68 8.20 20.60
C ASN A 189 8.72 9.34 20.25
N GLY A 190 8.17 10.03 21.25
CA GLY A 190 7.21 11.11 21.07
C GLY A 190 5.86 10.81 21.70
N ILE A 191 5.09 11.87 21.91
CA ILE A 191 3.72 11.78 22.43
C ILE A 191 2.74 12.45 21.45
N TRP A 192 1.53 11.91 21.37
CA TRP A 192 0.46 12.46 20.55
C TRP A 192 -0.66 12.97 21.43
N VAL A 193 -1.17 14.15 21.12
CA VAL A 193 -2.29 14.78 21.82
C VAL A 193 -3.49 14.77 20.90
N TRP A 194 -4.38 13.80 21.07
CA TRP A 194 -5.59 13.67 20.30
C TRP A 194 -6.73 14.46 20.94
N ILE A 195 -7.42 15.25 20.14
CA ILE A 195 -8.50 16.13 20.59
C ILE A 195 -9.80 15.70 19.94
N GLY A 196 -10.72 15.21 20.78
CA GLY A 196 -12.07 14.85 20.37
C GLY A 196 -12.84 16.06 19.83
N ARG A 197 -13.73 15.81 18.88
CA ARG A 197 -14.53 16.86 18.23
C ARG A 197 -15.42 17.62 19.21
N LEU A 198 -15.93 16.93 20.22
CA LEU A 198 -16.81 17.44 21.26
C LEU A 198 -16.08 17.79 22.57
N ALA A 199 -14.73 17.74 22.57
CA ALA A 199 -13.92 18.13 23.72
C ALA A 199 -14.15 19.60 24.13
N SER A 200 -14.05 19.86 25.44
CA SER A 200 -14.33 21.16 26.03
C SER A 200 -13.39 22.25 25.46
N ALA A 201 -13.86 23.50 25.38
CA ALA A 201 -13.01 24.60 24.88
C ALA A 201 -11.73 24.75 25.71
N LYS A 202 -11.83 24.50 27.02
CA LYS A 202 -10.69 24.50 27.95
C LYS A 202 -9.74 23.35 27.64
N GLU A 203 -10.24 22.13 27.45
CA GLU A 203 -9.42 20.97 27.08
C GLU A 203 -8.64 21.20 25.78
N ARG A 204 -9.27 21.81 24.77
CA ARG A 204 -8.63 22.10 23.47
C ARG A 204 -7.49 23.10 23.55
N VAL A 205 -7.65 24.16 24.35
CA VAL A 205 -6.63 25.20 24.53
C VAL A 205 -5.49 24.68 25.40
N GLU A 206 -5.82 23.89 26.41
CA GLU A 206 -4.87 23.43 27.42
C GLU A 206 -4.08 22.18 27.01
N ALA A 207 -4.58 21.43 26.02
CA ALA A 207 -3.99 20.19 25.49
C ALA A 207 -2.46 20.24 25.32
N MET A 208 -1.93 21.28 24.66
CA MET A 208 -0.48 21.40 24.42
C MET A 208 0.31 21.75 25.67
N ARG A 209 -0.22 22.64 26.53
CA ARG A 209 0.43 22.97 27.81
C ARG A 209 0.54 21.73 28.69
N ASN A 210 -0.51 20.91 28.71
CA ASN A 210 -0.54 19.68 29.49
C ASN A 210 0.38 18.60 28.92
N ALA A 211 0.51 18.50 27.60
CA ALA A 211 1.48 17.61 26.96
C ALA A 211 2.93 17.99 27.30
N HIS A 212 3.26 19.29 27.34
CA HIS A 212 4.55 19.75 27.85
C HIS A 212 4.75 19.39 29.32
N GLY A 213 3.75 19.66 30.18
CA GLY A 213 3.81 19.27 31.59
C GLY A 213 3.94 17.75 31.80
N PHE A 214 3.31 16.96 30.92
CA PHE A 214 3.40 15.50 30.91
C PHE A 214 4.82 15.03 30.62
N ILE A 215 5.50 15.57 29.60
CA ILE A 215 6.90 15.25 29.29
C ILE A 215 7.81 15.54 30.48
N VAL A 216 7.67 16.71 31.10
CA VAL A 216 8.48 17.10 32.28
C VAL A 216 8.23 16.13 33.44
N LYS A 217 6.96 15.81 33.73
CA LYS A 217 6.58 14.89 34.81
C LYS A 217 7.08 13.46 34.57
N LYS A 218 7.08 13.02 33.31
CA LYS A 218 7.58 11.71 32.89
C LYS A 218 9.10 11.64 32.76
N GLN A 219 9.78 12.78 32.91
CA GLN A 219 11.23 12.92 32.74
C GLN A 219 11.70 12.48 31.35
N TYR A 220 10.86 12.69 30.32
CA TYR A 220 11.29 12.48 28.95
C TYR A 220 12.26 13.59 28.51
N PRO A 221 13.17 13.31 27.56
CA PRO A 221 14.07 14.33 27.03
C PRO A 221 13.33 15.59 26.57
N SER A 222 13.94 16.76 26.73
CA SER A 222 13.32 18.04 26.33
C SER A 222 13.04 18.16 24.84
N HIS A 223 13.70 17.33 24.01
CA HIS A 223 13.50 17.24 22.57
C HIS A 223 12.47 16.17 22.16
N THR A 224 11.77 15.54 23.11
CA THR A 224 10.71 14.58 22.79
C THR A 224 9.60 15.27 21.99
N HIS A 225 9.29 14.73 20.82
CA HIS A 225 8.28 15.29 19.92
C HIS A 225 6.88 15.28 20.55
N ILE A 226 6.15 16.39 20.40
CA ILE A 226 4.72 16.50 20.75
C ILE A 226 3.96 16.81 19.47
N SER A 227 3.01 15.95 19.12
CA SER A 227 2.17 16.14 17.93
C SER A 227 0.71 16.26 18.32
N ARG A 228 0.09 17.40 17.99
CA ARG A 228 -1.34 17.63 18.22
C ARG A 228 -2.15 17.10 17.04
N VAL A 229 -3.20 16.34 17.33
CA VAL A 229 -4.09 15.72 16.35
C VAL A 229 -5.54 16.02 16.71
N VAL A 230 -6.36 16.32 15.71
CA VAL A 230 -7.80 16.56 15.89
C VAL A 230 -8.60 15.37 15.33
N GLU A 231 -9.74 15.07 15.93
CA GLU A 231 -10.62 13.98 15.47
C GLU A 231 -11.03 14.14 14.00
N GLY A 232 -10.69 13.15 13.18
CA GLY A 232 -10.90 13.13 11.72
C GLY A 232 -9.77 13.76 10.90
N GLY A 233 -8.75 14.32 11.56
CA GLY A 233 -7.52 14.83 10.95
C GLY A 233 -6.29 14.01 11.37
N GLU A 234 -6.47 12.73 11.69
CA GLU A 234 -5.38 11.89 12.16
C GLU A 234 -4.39 11.55 11.03
N PRO A 235 -3.08 11.82 11.23
CA PRO A 235 -2.06 11.43 10.26
C PRO A 235 -1.75 9.94 10.35
N THR A 236 -1.13 9.37 9.32
CA THR A 236 -0.96 7.90 9.20
C THR A 236 -0.09 7.31 10.30
N GLU A 237 0.89 8.05 10.79
CA GLU A 237 1.76 7.68 11.93
C GLU A 237 0.94 7.48 13.19
N PHE A 238 -0.02 8.39 13.45
CA PHE A 238 -0.93 8.27 14.58
C PHE A 238 -1.83 7.04 14.44
N LYS A 239 -2.44 6.84 13.26
CA LYS A 239 -3.33 5.69 13.00
C LYS A 239 -2.61 4.35 13.23
N ALA A 240 -1.33 4.27 12.85
CA ALA A 240 -0.53 3.04 12.94
C ALA A 240 -0.29 2.56 14.40
N LEU A 241 -0.41 3.46 15.38
CA LEU A 241 -0.31 3.13 16.81
C LEU A 241 -1.46 2.23 17.30
N PHE A 242 -2.58 2.20 16.56
CA PHE A 242 -3.77 1.44 16.92
C PHE A 242 -3.81 0.09 16.18
N LEU A 243 -4.43 -0.92 16.80
CA LEU A 243 -4.45 -2.29 16.29
C LEU A 243 -5.29 -2.43 14.99
N ALA A 244 -6.32 -1.60 14.87
CA ALA A 244 -7.15 -1.48 13.68
C ALA A 244 -7.71 -0.05 13.63
N TRP A 245 -7.49 0.63 12.51
CA TRP A 245 -7.99 1.99 12.27
C TRP A 245 -8.93 1.99 11.07
N LYS A 246 -10.20 2.36 11.29
CA LYS A 246 -11.18 2.53 10.22
C LYS A 246 -11.28 4.01 9.88
N GLU A 247 -11.08 4.34 8.61
CA GLU A 247 -11.35 5.70 8.13
C GLU A 247 -12.87 5.90 8.06
N LYS A 248 -13.39 6.98 8.69
CA LYS A 248 -14.77 7.42 8.47
C LYS A 248 -14.81 8.07 7.09
N ASP A 249 -15.70 7.64 6.21
CA ASP A 249 -15.82 8.11 4.81
C ASP A 249 -15.72 9.64 4.71
N VAL A 250 -14.61 10.15 4.15
CA VAL A 250 -14.32 11.60 4.00
C VAL A 250 -15.04 12.20 2.77
N ILE A 251 -16.03 11.50 2.20
CA ILE A 251 -16.64 11.87 0.90
C ILE A 251 -17.59 13.09 1.00
N ALA A 252 -17.87 13.64 2.19
CA ALA A 252 -18.90 14.68 2.34
C ALA A 252 -18.43 16.15 2.39
N THR A 253 -17.13 16.48 2.42
CA THR A 253 -16.72 17.87 2.76
C THR A 253 -15.60 18.53 1.96
N LYS A 254 -15.23 18.03 0.77
CA LYS A 254 -14.28 18.73 -0.13
C LYS A 254 -14.90 19.23 -1.44
N ASN A 255 -16.08 19.85 -1.36
CA ASN A 255 -16.55 20.75 -2.42
C ASN A 255 -16.40 22.19 -1.93
N ASN A 256 -15.64 22.98 -2.69
CA ASN A 256 -15.26 24.39 -2.50
C ASN A 256 -14.04 24.63 -1.61
N ILE A 257 -12.87 24.79 -2.24
CA ILE A 257 -12.17 26.08 -2.38
C ILE A 257 -10.99 25.90 -3.35
N ASN A 258 -10.98 26.74 -4.40
CA ASN A 258 -9.89 27.12 -5.30
C ASN A 258 -9.26 26.09 -6.25
N LYS A 259 -9.84 26.05 -7.46
CA LYS A 259 -9.10 25.86 -8.71
C LYS A 259 -8.03 26.95 -8.82
N SER A 260 -6.76 26.58 -8.83
CA SER A 260 -5.71 27.37 -9.46
C SER A 260 -4.88 26.46 -10.36
N ALA A 261 -4.68 26.96 -11.58
CA ALA A 261 -4.16 26.24 -12.72
C ALA A 261 -2.65 25.97 -12.55
N GLY A 262 -2.28 24.70 -12.53
CA GLY A 262 -0.92 24.22 -12.78
C GLY A 262 -1.03 23.05 -13.74
N ASN A 263 -0.39 23.16 -14.90
CA ASN A 263 -0.47 22.21 -16.02
C ASN A 263 -0.21 20.77 -15.58
N GLN A 264 -1.28 20.02 -15.31
CA GLN A 264 -1.28 18.57 -15.40
C GLN A 264 -0.97 18.21 -16.85
N LYS A 265 0.26 17.76 -17.13
CA LYS A 265 0.48 16.91 -18.30
C LYS A 265 -0.29 15.62 -18.05
N LYS A 266 -1.53 15.59 -18.56
CA LYS A 266 -2.28 14.35 -18.76
C LYS A 266 -1.35 13.38 -19.49
N LEU A 267 -1.20 12.17 -18.95
CA LEU A 267 -0.70 11.03 -19.72
C LEU A 267 -1.55 10.96 -21.01
N PRO A 268 -0.93 10.82 -22.19
CA PRO A 268 -1.69 10.68 -23.42
C PRO A 268 -2.57 9.44 -23.32
N ALA A 269 -3.86 9.63 -23.63
CA ALA A 269 -4.94 8.67 -23.50
C ALA A 269 -4.89 7.51 -24.53
N ILE A 270 -3.71 7.20 -25.08
CA ILE A 270 -3.50 6.08 -25.98
C ILE A 270 -2.13 5.50 -25.63
N LEU A 271 -2.11 4.52 -24.73
CA LEU A 271 -0.93 3.70 -24.50
C LEU A 271 -0.80 2.80 -25.73
N ASP A 272 0.14 3.11 -26.62
CA ASP A 272 0.43 2.27 -27.78
C ASP A 272 1.24 1.06 -27.31
N ALA A 273 0.49 0.07 -26.82
CA ALA A 273 0.99 -1.10 -26.14
C ALA A 273 1.84 -2.01 -27.06
N SER A 274 1.75 -1.81 -28.38
CA SER A 274 2.64 -2.43 -29.37
C SER A 274 4.11 -2.02 -29.20
N THR A 275 4.39 -0.84 -28.63
CA THR A 275 5.76 -0.30 -28.44
C THR A 275 6.36 -0.59 -27.05
N LEU A 276 5.64 -1.29 -26.15
CA LEU A 276 6.10 -1.58 -24.79
C LEU A 276 7.40 -2.38 -24.75
N HIS A 277 7.59 -3.30 -25.70
CA HIS A 277 8.80 -4.12 -25.81
C HIS A 277 10.05 -3.31 -26.19
N GLU A 278 9.88 -2.10 -26.76
CA GLU A 278 10.96 -1.16 -27.09
C GLU A 278 11.29 -0.20 -25.93
N ARG A 279 10.48 -0.21 -24.85
CA ARG A 279 10.56 0.73 -23.72
C ARG A 279 10.63 0.00 -22.37
N PRO A 280 11.79 -0.61 -22.01
CA PRO A 280 11.94 -1.45 -20.83
C PRO A 280 11.57 -0.78 -19.49
N ARG A 281 11.80 0.53 -19.36
CA ARG A 281 11.44 1.29 -18.15
C ARG A 281 9.93 1.40 -17.96
N LEU A 282 9.18 1.66 -19.03
CA LEU A 282 7.72 1.76 -19.00
C LEU A 282 7.07 0.38 -18.73
N ALA A 283 7.63 -0.68 -19.32
CA ALA A 283 7.22 -2.06 -19.05
C ALA A 283 7.45 -2.46 -17.57
N ALA A 284 8.57 -2.04 -16.98
CA ALA A 284 8.88 -2.28 -15.58
C ALA A 284 7.98 -1.48 -14.61
N GLU A 285 7.73 -0.20 -14.90
CA GLU A 285 6.84 0.67 -14.11
C GLU A 285 5.38 0.20 -14.14
N THR A 286 4.90 -0.30 -15.27
CA THR A 286 3.51 -0.79 -15.44
C THR A 286 3.36 -2.27 -15.10
N GLN A 287 4.45 -3.00 -14.91
CA GLN A 287 4.49 -4.47 -14.83
C GLN A 287 3.80 -5.16 -16.01
N LEU A 288 3.85 -4.56 -17.20
CA LEU A 288 3.32 -5.08 -18.46
C LEU A 288 4.50 -5.41 -19.38
N VAL A 289 4.65 -6.68 -19.76
CA VAL A 289 5.71 -7.10 -20.69
C VAL A 289 5.33 -6.85 -22.16
N ASP A 290 4.02 -6.84 -22.44
CA ASP A 290 3.40 -6.46 -23.71
C ASP A 290 1.94 -5.99 -23.44
N ASP A 291 1.11 -6.00 -24.47
CA ASP A 291 -0.29 -5.57 -24.44
C ASP A 291 -1.30 -6.66 -24.06
N GLY A 292 -0.84 -7.88 -23.77
CA GLY A 292 -1.69 -9.05 -23.49
C GLY A 292 -2.35 -9.69 -24.71
N SER A 293 -1.98 -9.32 -25.94
CA SER A 293 -2.57 -9.82 -27.19
C SER A 293 -2.01 -11.16 -27.67
N GLY A 294 -1.03 -11.72 -26.97
CA GLY A 294 -0.38 -12.98 -27.30
C GLY A 294 -1.29 -14.21 -27.15
N THR A 295 -0.74 -15.37 -27.50
CA THR A 295 -1.46 -16.65 -27.45
C THR A 295 -1.49 -17.19 -26.03
N VAL A 296 -2.70 -17.40 -25.50
CA VAL A 296 -2.94 -17.97 -24.17
C VAL A 296 -3.34 -19.44 -24.29
N THR A 297 -2.74 -20.30 -23.48
CA THR A 297 -3.21 -21.68 -23.25
C THR A 297 -3.34 -21.91 -21.76
N VAL A 298 -4.50 -22.40 -21.34
CA VAL A 298 -4.83 -22.62 -19.92
C VAL A 298 -5.04 -24.11 -19.69
N TRP A 299 -4.40 -24.65 -18.66
CA TRP A 299 -4.65 -25.97 -18.11
C TRP A 299 -5.07 -25.85 -16.65
N ARG A 300 -5.88 -26.79 -16.19
CA ARG A 300 -6.17 -27.00 -14.78
C ARG A 300 -5.50 -28.28 -14.31
N VAL A 301 -5.08 -28.31 -13.04
CA VAL A 301 -4.67 -29.57 -12.41
C VAL A 301 -5.93 -30.32 -11.98
N HIS A 302 -6.05 -31.58 -12.40
CA HIS A 302 -7.09 -32.47 -11.93
C HIS A 302 -6.50 -33.87 -11.73
N GLN A 303 -6.68 -34.44 -10.54
CA GLN A 303 -6.11 -35.75 -10.18
C GLN A 303 -4.59 -35.83 -10.44
N SER A 304 -3.86 -34.75 -10.17
CA SER A 304 -2.41 -34.58 -10.39
C SER A 304 -1.95 -34.51 -11.86
N GLU A 305 -2.87 -34.43 -12.82
CA GLU A 305 -2.59 -34.28 -14.25
C GLU A 305 -3.03 -32.91 -14.77
N LEU A 306 -2.39 -32.43 -15.85
CA LEU A 306 -2.84 -31.22 -16.55
C LEU A 306 -3.96 -31.54 -17.53
N VAL A 307 -5.12 -30.93 -17.31
CA VAL A 307 -6.28 -30.99 -18.20
C VAL A 307 -6.46 -29.65 -18.89
N LEU A 308 -6.54 -29.67 -20.23
CA LEU A 308 -6.72 -28.46 -21.02
C LEU A 308 -8.07 -27.79 -20.72
N VAL A 309 -8.06 -26.49 -20.46
CA VAL A 309 -9.27 -25.68 -20.28
C VAL A 309 -9.74 -25.16 -21.64
N PRO A 310 -11.01 -25.37 -22.03
CA PRO A 310 -11.55 -24.86 -23.28
C PRO A 310 -11.41 -23.34 -23.41
N SER A 311 -11.14 -22.86 -24.64
CA SER A 311 -10.98 -21.43 -24.92
C SER A 311 -12.13 -20.52 -24.46
N PRO A 312 -13.41 -20.93 -24.52
CA PRO A 312 -14.52 -20.14 -23.96
C PRO A 312 -14.42 -19.89 -22.45
N CYS A 313 -13.76 -20.80 -21.73
CA CYS A 313 -13.60 -20.74 -20.28
C CYS A 313 -12.32 -19.98 -19.86
N HIS A 314 -11.47 -19.55 -20.80
CA HIS A 314 -10.27 -18.78 -20.48
C HIS A 314 -10.63 -17.48 -19.77
N GLY A 315 -9.99 -17.24 -18.63
CA GLY A 315 -10.32 -16.11 -17.74
C GLY A 315 -11.24 -16.47 -16.59
N THR A 316 -11.85 -17.66 -16.56
CA THR A 316 -12.61 -18.13 -15.38
C THR A 316 -11.75 -19.10 -14.57
N PHE A 317 -11.48 -18.75 -13.32
CA PHE A 317 -10.67 -19.52 -12.39
C PHE A 317 -11.49 -19.91 -11.16
N TYR A 318 -11.25 -21.09 -10.60
CA TYR A 318 -11.92 -21.57 -9.39
C TYR A 318 -10.93 -21.63 -8.24
N GLY A 319 -11.28 -21.05 -7.09
CA GLY A 319 -10.38 -20.97 -5.93
C GLY A 319 -10.05 -22.32 -5.29
N GLY A 320 -10.79 -23.38 -5.62
CA GLY A 320 -10.49 -24.77 -5.23
C GLY A 320 -9.47 -25.47 -6.11
N ASP A 321 -9.12 -24.90 -7.28
CA ASP A 321 -8.20 -25.54 -8.24
C ASP A 321 -6.90 -24.76 -8.42
N CYS A 322 -5.99 -25.40 -9.14
CA CYS A 322 -4.71 -24.87 -9.57
C CYS A 322 -4.66 -24.83 -11.11
N TYR A 323 -4.10 -23.77 -11.68
CA TYR A 323 -4.06 -23.57 -13.13
C TYR A 323 -2.66 -23.25 -13.62
N LEU A 324 -2.28 -23.84 -14.75
CA LEU A 324 -1.12 -23.43 -15.54
C LEU A 324 -1.60 -22.59 -16.71
N VAL A 325 -1.06 -21.40 -16.88
CA VAL A 325 -1.35 -20.51 -18.01
C VAL A 325 -0.05 -20.24 -18.75
N LYS A 326 0.06 -20.79 -19.96
CA LYS A 326 1.14 -20.46 -20.90
C LYS A 326 0.71 -19.27 -21.73
N TYR A 327 1.49 -18.21 -21.68
CA TYR A 327 1.35 -17.03 -22.52
C TYR A 327 2.54 -16.95 -23.47
N SER A 328 2.28 -16.84 -24.77
CA SER A 328 3.32 -16.74 -25.81
C SER A 328 3.14 -15.44 -26.57
N TYR A 329 4.20 -14.65 -26.65
CA TYR A 329 4.16 -13.32 -27.26
C TYR A 329 5.43 -13.05 -28.06
N TRP A 330 5.32 -12.16 -29.04
CA TRP A 330 6.45 -11.76 -29.87
C TRP A 330 7.11 -10.52 -29.30
N ALA A 331 8.40 -10.60 -28.97
CA ALA A 331 9.13 -9.44 -28.43
C ALA A 331 10.62 -9.48 -28.79
N GLY A 332 11.08 -8.41 -29.45
CA GLY A 332 12.48 -8.25 -29.87
C GLY A 332 12.90 -9.29 -30.91
N GLY A 333 12.05 -9.56 -31.90
CA GLY A 333 12.36 -10.45 -33.02
C GLY A 333 12.36 -11.95 -32.70
N ARG A 334 11.92 -12.35 -31.50
CA ARG A 334 11.76 -13.75 -31.11
C ARG A 334 10.46 -13.95 -30.34
N GLU A 335 9.93 -15.17 -30.42
CA GLU A 335 8.85 -15.61 -29.56
C GLU A 335 9.37 -15.81 -28.14
N ARG A 336 8.59 -15.39 -27.15
CA ARG A 336 8.89 -15.54 -25.72
C ARG A 336 7.68 -16.17 -25.02
N HIS A 337 7.96 -16.88 -23.94
CA HIS A 337 6.94 -17.58 -23.18
C HIS A 337 6.96 -17.17 -21.71
N ILE A 338 5.77 -17.06 -21.12
CA ILE A 338 5.58 -16.91 -19.68
C ILE A 338 4.66 -18.04 -19.22
N LEU A 339 5.06 -18.74 -18.15
CA LEU A 339 4.29 -19.77 -17.49
C LEU A 339 3.79 -19.21 -16.15
N TYR A 340 2.54 -18.79 -16.11
CA TYR A 340 1.86 -18.42 -14.88
C TYR A 340 1.28 -19.67 -14.24
N TYR A 341 1.71 -20.00 -13.03
CA TYR A 341 1.10 -21.07 -12.26
C TYR A 341 0.29 -20.46 -11.10
N TRP A 342 -1.03 -20.46 -11.30
CA TRP A 342 -2.01 -19.81 -10.44
C TRP A 342 -2.54 -20.79 -9.39
N LEU A 343 -2.45 -20.39 -8.12
CA LEU A 343 -2.82 -21.19 -6.96
C LEU A 343 -4.11 -20.66 -6.34
N GLY A 344 -5.17 -21.47 -6.39
CA GLY A 344 -6.41 -21.22 -5.68
C GLY A 344 -6.22 -21.27 -4.17
N LEU A 345 -6.83 -20.35 -3.44
CA LEU A 345 -6.70 -20.23 -1.98
C LEU A 345 -7.22 -21.46 -1.22
N HIS A 346 -8.10 -22.24 -1.84
CA HIS A 346 -8.73 -23.43 -1.29
C HIS A 346 -8.27 -24.73 -1.98
N SER A 347 -7.28 -24.65 -2.89
CA SER A 347 -6.71 -25.83 -3.55
C SER A 347 -5.86 -26.68 -2.61
N SER A 348 -5.77 -27.98 -2.90
CA SER A 348 -5.00 -28.92 -2.06
C SER A 348 -3.49 -28.77 -2.26
N VAL A 349 -2.71 -29.10 -1.22
CA VAL A 349 -1.23 -29.09 -1.30
C VAL A 349 -0.73 -30.05 -2.39
N THR A 350 -1.41 -31.17 -2.58
CA THR A 350 -1.10 -32.15 -3.65
C THR A 350 -1.23 -31.52 -5.03
N GLU A 351 -2.33 -30.81 -5.30
CA GLU A 351 -2.56 -30.14 -6.59
C GLU A 351 -1.59 -28.97 -6.81
N GLN A 352 -1.27 -28.21 -5.77
CA GLN A 352 -0.27 -27.14 -5.84
C GLN A 352 1.13 -27.70 -6.17
N THR A 353 1.48 -28.85 -5.58
CA THR A 353 2.76 -29.52 -5.83
C THR A 353 2.80 -30.08 -7.26
N ALA A 354 1.71 -30.73 -7.70
CA ALA A 354 1.59 -31.22 -9.06
C ALA A 354 1.70 -30.08 -10.08
N LEU A 355 1.03 -28.94 -9.85
CA LEU A 355 1.12 -27.76 -10.70
C LEU A 355 2.57 -27.26 -10.83
N ALA A 356 3.31 -27.18 -9.72
CA ALA A 356 4.70 -26.75 -9.74
C ALA A 356 5.58 -27.69 -10.57
N LEU A 357 5.42 -29.01 -10.41
CA LEU A 357 6.13 -30.02 -11.20
C LEU A 357 5.81 -29.90 -12.70
N HIS A 358 4.52 -29.77 -13.03
CA HIS A 358 4.08 -29.59 -14.42
C HIS A 358 4.59 -28.28 -15.03
N THR A 359 4.74 -27.22 -14.23
CA THR A 359 5.31 -25.94 -14.70
C THR A 359 6.77 -26.10 -15.12
N VAL A 360 7.56 -26.85 -14.33
CA VAL A 360 8.96 -27.16 -14.67
C VAL A 360 9.03 -28.02 -15.93
N ALA A 361 8.23 -29.10 -16.00
CA ALA A 361 8.20 -29.96 -17.18
C ALA A 361 7.82 -29.20 -18.46
N GLN A 362 6.90 -28.24 -18.36
CA GLN A 362 6.50 -27.39 -19.47
C GLN A 362 7.59 -26.38 -19.87
N ASP A 363 8.37 -25.86 -18.92
CA ASP A 363 9.52 -25.00 -19.22
C ASP A 363 10.66 -25.81 -19.87
N ASP A 364 10.94 -27.01 -19.37
CA ASP A 364 11.93 -27.93 -19.96
C ASP A 364 11.56 -28.27 -21.41
N ALA A 365 10.28 -28.50 -21.70
CA ALA A 365 9.78 -28.71 -23.06
C ALA A 365 9.95 -27.46 -23.97
N LEU A 366 10.06 -26.27 -23.38
CA LEU A 366 10.38 -25.01 -24.06
C LEU A 366 11.89 -24.70 -24.04
N GLY A 367 12.73 -25.67 -23.64
CA GLY A 367 14.18 -25.51 -23.57
C GLY A 367 14.66 -24.63 -22.42
N GLY A 368 13.87 -24.49 -21.35
CA GLY A 368 14.18 -23.65 -20.19
C GLY A 368 14.12 -22.14 -20.48
N ALA A 369 13.46 -21.75 -21.56
CA ALA A 369 13.41 -20.37 -22.04
C ALA A 369 12.19 -19.59 -21.51
N ALA A 370 11.26 -20.23 -20.80
CA ALA A 370 10.06 -19.59 -20.32
C ALA A 370 10.27 -18.91 -18.97
N VAL A 371 9.63 -17.76 -18.78
CA VAL A 371 9.62 -17.09 -17.47
C VAL A 371 8.53 -17.74 -16.62
N GLN A 372 8.91 -18.39 -15.53
CA GLN A 372 7.96 -18.97 -14.58
C GLN A 372 7.52 -17.93 -13.54
N VAL A 373 6.21 -17.75 -13.36
CA VAL A 373 5.65 -16.76 -12.42
C VAL A 373 4.58 -17.40 -11.54
N ARG A 374 4.86 -17.44 -10.23
CA ARG A 374 3.90 -17.88 -9.23
C ARG A 374 2.80 -16.84 -9.05
N VAL A 375 1.55 -17.25 -9.19
CA VAL A 375 0.40 -16.38 -8.90
C VAL A 375 -0.43 -17.01 -7.79
N VAL A 376 -0.76 -16.24 -6.76
CA VAL A 376 -1.67 -16.68 -5.70
C VAL A 376 -2.98 -15.92 -5.87
N GLN A 377 -4.12 -16.58 -5.70
CA GLN A 377 -5.43 -15.95 -5.75
C GLN A 377 -5.45 -14.63 -4.96
N SER A 378 -5.96 -13.56 -5.57
CA SER A 378 -6.00 -12.17 -5.05
C SER A 378 -4.67 -11.41 -5.07
N GLN A 379 -3.58 -12.01 -5.56
CA GLN A 379 -2.27 -11.38 -5.79
C GLN A 379 -1.84 -11.48 -7.26
N GLU A 380 -2.81 -11.43 -8.18
CA GLU A 380 -2.56 -11.45 -9.61
C GLU A 380 -1.78 -10.21 -10.07
N PRO A 381 -0.65 -10.37 -10.78
CA PRO A 381 0.13 -9.26 -11.29
C PRO A 381 -0.62 -8.55 -12.45
N PRO A 382 -0.35 -7.27 -12.72
CA PRO A 382 -1.06 -6.50 -13.74
C PRO A 382 -1.08 -7.15 -15.12
N HIS A 383 0.06 -7.68 -15.59
CA HIS A 383 0.11 -8.38 -16.88
C HIS A 383 -0.83 -9.59 -16.94
N PHE A 384 -0.90 -10.40 -15.87
CA PHE A 384 -1.82 -11.55 -15.81
C PHE A 384 -3.30 -11.13 -15.86
N LEU A 385 -3.65 -9.92 -15.38
CA LEU A 385 -5.00 -9.41 -15.52
C LEU A 385 -5.26 -8.93 -16.97
N THR A 386 -4.25 -8.32 -17.59
CA THR A 386 -4.31 -7.81 -18.97
C THR A 386 -4.54 -8.91 -20.01
N ILE A 387 -3.91 -10.09 -19.89
CA ILE A 387 -4.07 -11.18 -20.88
C ILE A 387 -5.53 -11.65 -21.02
N PHE A 388 -6.36 -11.48 -19.97
CA PHE A 388 -7.79 -11.79 -20.01
C PHE A 388 -8.66 -10.60 -20.40
N HIS A 389 -8.06 -9.48 -20.81
CA HIS A 389 -8.74 -8.30 -21.34
C HIS A 389 -9.84 -7.76 -20.41
N GLY A 390 -9.60 -7.85 -19.10
CA GLY A 390 -10.54 -7.46 -18.05
C GLY A 390 -11.77 -8.37 -17.91
N LYS A 391 -11.70 -9.61 -18.42
CA LYS A 391 -12.72 -10.65 -18.29
C LYS A 391 -12.39 -11.70 -17.24
N MET A 392 -11.34 -11.48 -16.44
CA MET A 392 -10.94 -12.44 -15.41
C MET A 392 -11.99 -12.52 -14.29
N ILE A 393 -12.51 -13.72 -14.05
CA ILE A 393 -13.47 -14.05 -13.00
C ILE A 393 -12.87 -15.12 -12.10
N VAL A 394 -12.91 -14.90 -10.78
CA VAL A 394 -12.55 -15.90 -9.77
C VAL A 394 -13.81 -16.39 -9.07
N MET A 395 -14.12 -17.67 -9.27
CA MET A 395 -15.24 -18.41 -8.70
C MET A 395 -14.82 -19.10 -7.40
N SER A 396 -15.80 -19.34 -6.53
CA SER A 396 -15.59 -20.03 -5.26
C SER A 396 -15.81 -21.54 -5.42
N GLY A 397 -15.03 -22.34 -4.68
CA GLY A 397 -15.07 -23.80 -4.72
C GLY A 397 -14.31 -24.39 -5.91
N ASP A 398 -14.61 -25.65 -6.22
CA ASP A 398 -13.96 -26.41 -7.29
C ASP A 398 -14.60 -26.15 -8.65
N TYR A 399 -13.84 -26.43 -9.70
CA TYR A 399 -14.17 -26.23 -11.10
C TYR A 399 -15.49 -26.87 -11.48
N ARG A 400 -16.23 -26.16 -12.34
CA ARG A 400 -17.50 -26.62 -12.91
C ARG A 400 -17.54 -26.32 -14.39
N ASP A 401 -18.12 -27.23 -15.16
CA ASP A 401 -18.38 -27.05 -16.58
C ASP A 401 -19.54 -26.07 -16.86
N TRP A 402 -20.21 -25.57 -15.83
CA TRP A 402 -21.25 -24.55 -15.98
C TRP A 402 -21.25 -23.56 -14.81
N PHE A 403 -21.70 -22.33 -15.09
CA PHE A 403 -21.96 -21.34 -14.06
C PHE A 403 -23.20 -21.73 -13.25
N PRO A 404 -23.21 -21.50 -11.92
CA PRO A 404 -24.42 -21.64 -11.12
C PRO A 404 -25.58 -20.79 -11.66
N ASP A 405 -26.81 -21.30 -11.55
CA ASP A 405 -28.04 -20.60 -11.93
C ASP A 405 -28.14 -19.21 -11.33
N LYS A 406 -27.71 -19.08 -10.06
CA LYS A 406 -27.66 -17.81 -9.34
C LYS A 406 -26.29 -17.62 -8.75
N LEU A 407 -25.66 -16.51 -9.07
CA LEU A 407 -24.37 -16.11 -8.50
C LEU A 407 -24.29 -14.59 -8.43
N LEU A 408 -23.54 -14.12 -7.44
CA LEU A 408 -23.22 -12.71 -7.25
C LEU A 408 -21.72 -12.54 -7.42
N ILE A 409 -21.33 -11.64 -8.32
CA ILE A 409 -19.93 -11.29 -8.58
C ILE A 409 -19.72 -9.84 -8.17
N GLN A 410 -18.67 -9.60 -7.39
CA GLN A 410 -18.15 -8.28 -7.09
C GLN A 410 -17.09 -7.92 -8.14
N VAL A 411 -17.23 -6.77 -8.78
CA VAL A 411 -16.29 -6.23 -9.77
C VAL A 411 -15.60 -5.02 -9.16
N ARG A 412 -14.27 -5.08 -9.12
CA ARG A 412 -13.39 -3.97 -8.70
C ARG A 412 -12.36 -3.68 -9.78
N GLY A 413 -11.93 -2.43 -9.85
CA GLY A 413 -10.88 -1.98 -10.76
C GLY A 413 -11.42 -1.16 -11.93
N ASN A 414 -10.59 -0.26 -12.43
CA ASN A 414 -10.96 0.75 -13.42
C ASN A 414 -10.29 0.54 -14.79
N GLN A 415 -9.39 -0.44 -14.94
CA GLN A 415 -8.69 -0.73 -16.19
C GLN A 415 -8.50 -2.23 -16.38
N SER A 416 -8.21 -2.68 -17.61
CA SER A 416 -8.02 -4.11 -17.94
C SER A 416 -6.92 -4.77 -17.12
N HIS A 417 -5.87 -4.02 -16.77
CA HIS A 417 -4.72 -4.52 -16.00
C HIS A 417 -4.93 -4.53 -14.47
N ASN A 418 -6.08 -4.08 -13.97
CA ASN A 418 -6.39 -4.09 -12.53
C ASN A 418 -7.83 -4.54 -12.21
N THR A 419 -8.61 -4.92 -13.22
CA THR A 419 -9.97 -5.43 -13.03
C THR A 419 -9.93 -6.81 -12.39
N ARG A 420 -10.72 -6.98 -11.33
CA ARG A 420 -10.91 -8.23 -10.63
C ARG A 420 -12.40 -8.47 -10.40
N ALA A 421 -12.91 -9.57 -10.93
CA ALA A 421 -14.28 -10.02 -10.68
C ALA A 421 -14.23 -11.27 -9.79
N THR A 422 -14.83 -11.22 -8.60
CA THR A 422 -14.80 -12.34 -7.64
C THR A 422 -16.21 -12.74 -7.22
N GLN A 423 -16.49 -14.04 -7.19
CA GLN A 423 -17.74 -14.54 -6.65
C GLN A 423 -17.84 -14.24 -5.15
N VAL A 424 -18.98 -13.68 -4.74
CA VAL A 424 -19.31 -13.42 -3.33
C VAL A 424 -20.56 -14.18 -2.94
N VAL A 425 -20.86 -14.21 -1.64
CA VAL A 425 -22.06 -14.86 -1.11
C VAL A 425 -23.31 -14.19 -1.70
N LEU A 426 -24.26 -14.98 -2.20
CA LEU A 426 -25.51 -14.50 -2.78
C LEU A 426 -26.47 -14.00 -1.69
N LYS A 427 -26.13 -12.87 -1.06
CA LYS A 427 -26.91 -12.19 -0.02
C LYS A 427 -26.81 -10.69 -0.21
N ALA A 428 -27.89 -9.96 0.09
CA ALA A 428 -27.90 -8.50 0.03
C ALA A 428 -26.80 -7.86 0.91
N SER A 429 -26.45 -8.49 2.04
CA SER A 429 -25.37 -8.06 2.92
C SER A 429 -23.96 -8.15 2.32
N SER A 430 -23.79 -8.78 1.16
CA SER A 430 -22.51 -8.83 0.43
C SER A 430 -22.31 -7.62 -0.48
N LEU A 431 -23.35 -6.82 -0.73
CA LEU A 431 -23.25 -5.58 -1.49
C LEU A 431 -22.55 -4.50 -0.66
N ASN A 432 -21.76 -3.66 -1.32
CA ASN A 432 -21.22 -2.44 -0.73
C ASN A 432 -21.43 -1.27 -1.70
N SER A 433 -21.59 -0.05 -1.19
CA SER A 433 -21.89 1.09 -2.05
C SER A 433 -20.69 1.61 -2.86
N ASN A 434 -19.49 1.08 -2.67
CA ASN A 434 -18.28 1.55 -3.35
C ASN A 434 -18.01 0.80 -4.66
N ASP A 435 -18.47 -0.45 -4.78
CA ASP A 435 -18.16 -1.32 -5.90
C ASP A 435 -19.36 -1.55 -6.83
N VAL A 436 -19.12 -2.26 -7.92
CA VAL A 436 -20.15 -2.73 -8.86
C VAL A 436 -20.34 -4.23 -8.67
N PHE A 437 -21.58 -4.69 -8.71
CA PHE A 437 -21.92 -6.10 -8.56
C PHE A 437 -22.70 -6.59 -9.76
N VAL A 438 -22.40 -7.81 -10.20
CA VAL A 438 -23.13 -8.52 -11.26
C VAL A 438 -23.88 -9.68 -10.62
N LEU A 439 -25.20 -9.59 -10.63
CA LEU A 439 -26.10 -10.67 -10.20
C LEU A 439 -26.60 -11.41 -11.43
N ARG A 440 -26.17 -12.65 -11.61
CA ARG A 440 -26.74 -13.55 -12.62
C ARG A 440 -27.90 -14.33 -12.02
N ASN A 441 -28.98 -14.43 -12.78
CA ASN A 441 -30.15 -15.24 -12.51
C ASN A 441 -30.60 -15.95 -13.79
N VAL A 442 -30.23 -17.23 -13.95
CA VAL A 442 -30.53 -18.13 -15.06
C VAL A 442 -30.27 -17.50 -16.43
N SER A 443 -31.20 -16.70 -16.95
CA SER A 443 -31.16 -16.02 -18.26
C SER A 443 -30.96 -14.51 -18.20
N THR A 444 -30.92 -13.90 -17.01
CA THR A 444 -30.80 -12.45 -16.82
C THR A 444 -29.60 -12.09 -15.96
N CYS A 445 -28.87 -11.04 -16.33
CA CYS A 445 -27.82 -10.46 -15.51
C CYS A 445 -28.20 -9.03 -15.13
N TYR A 446 -28.14 -8.74 -13.84
CA TYR A 446 -28.35 -7.41 -13.29
C TYR A 446 -26.98 -6.83 -12.91
N VAL A 447 -26.71 -5.60 -13.35
CA VAL A 447 -25.54 -4.84 -12.90
C VAL A 447 -26.02 -3.85 -11.86
N TRP A 448 -25.67 -4.08 -10.60
CA TRP A 448 -25.93 -3.17 -9.50
C TRP A 448 -24.73 -2.25 -9.31
N CYS A 449 -24.95 -0.95 -9.43
CA CYS A 449 -23.91 0.07 -9.33
C CYS A 449 -23.99 0.77 -7.97
N GLY A 450 -22.99 0.57 -7.12
CA GLY A 450 -22.87 1.31 -5.87
C GLY A 450 -22.72 2.81 -6.12
N LYS A 451 -23.17 3.64 -5.18
CA LYS A 451 -23.08 5.11 -5.26
C LYS A 451 -21.65 5.61 -5.49
N GLY A 452 -20.65 4.95 -4.91
CA GLY A 452 -19.23 5.23 -5.02
C GLY A 452 -18.54 4.60 -6.24
N SER A 453 -19.24 3.77 -7.03
CA SER A 453 -18.65 3.14 -8.21
C SER A 453 -18.31 4.15 -9.30
N THR A 454 -17.15 3.97 -9.91
CA THR A 454 -16.66 4.78 -11.04
C THR A 454 -17.33 4.38 -12.36
N GLY A 455 -17.29 5.26 -13.36
CA GLY A 455 -17.79 4.94 -14.71
C GLY A 455 -17.07 3.74 -15.33
N ASP A 456 -15.76 3.66 -15.11
CA ASP A 456 -14.93 2.58 -15.66
C ASP A 456 -15.26 1.22 -15.03
N GLU A 457 -15.47 1.15 -13.71
CA GLU A 457 -15.92 -0.07 -13.02
C GLU A 457 -17.26 -0.57 -13.56
N ARG A 458 -18.16 0.33 -13.94
CA ARG A 458 -19.47 -0.01 -14.51
C ARG A 458 -19.33 -0.60 -15.91
N GLU A 459 -18.46 -0.03 -16.74
CA GLU A 459 -18.16 -0.60 -18.07
C GLU A 459 -17.49 -1.97 -17.97
N MET A 460 -16.60 -2.16 -17.00
CA MET A 460 -16.00 -3.47 -16.74
C MET A 460 -17.04 -4.49 -16.28
N ALA A 461 -17.95 -4.10 -15.39
CA ALA A 461 -19.04 -4.96 -14.96
C ALA A 461 -19.98 -5.35 -16.10
N LYS A 462 -20.21 -4.48 -17.10
CA LYS A 462 -20.96 -4.83 -18.32
C LYS A 462 -20.24 -5.89 -19.16
N LYS A 463 -18.91 -5.80 -19.29
CA LYS A 463 -18.11 -6.81 -20.01
C LYS A 463 -18.20 -8.17 -19.33
N ILE A 464 -18.07 -8.21 -18.00
CA ILE A 464 -18.23 -9.41 -17.17
C ILE A 464 -19.66 -9.97 -17.25
N ALA A 465 -20.69 -9.10 -17.18
CA ALA A 465 -22.07 -9.53 -17.33
C ALA A 465 -22.30 -10.17 -18.71
N SER A 466 -21.71 -9.60 -19.77
CA SER A 466 -21.83 -10.12 -21.13
C SER A 466 -21.17 -11.49 -21.29
N SER A 467 -20.02 -11.74 -20.62
CA SER A 467 -19.37 -13.06 -20.64
C SER A 467 -20.17 -14.10 -19.86
N LEU A 468 -20.88 -13.70 -18.80
CA LEU A 468 -21.76 -14.60 -18.06
C LEU A 468 -23.03 -14.94 -18.85
N THR A 469 -23.58 -14.01 -19.64
CA THR A 469 -24.82 -14.28 -20.41
C THR A 469 -24.66 -15.18 -21.63
N LYS A 470 -23.43 -15.33 -22.16
CA LYS A 470 -23.20 -16.21 -23.31
C LYS A 470 -23.38 -17.66 -22.86
N SER A 471 -24.42 -18.31 -23.37
CA SER A 471 -24.87 -19.65 -22.99
C SER A 471 -24.08 -20.79 -23.64
N GLU A 472 -22.99 -20.50 -24.32
CA GLU A 472 -22.16 -21.53 -24.96
C GLU A 472 -20.92 -21.75 -24.10
N TYR A 473 -21.01 -22.79 -23.27
CA TYR A 473 -19.87 -23.55 -22.77
C TYR A 473 -19.37 -24.50 -23.86
#